data_AF-A0AAI8YDL9-F1
#
_entry.id   AF-A0AAI8YDL9-F1
#
_cell.length_a   1.000
_cell.length_b   1.000
_cell.length_c   1.000
_cell.angle_alpha   90.00
_cell.angle_beta   90.00
_cell.angle_gamma   90.00
#
_symmetry.space_group_name_H-M   'P 1'
#
loop_
_entity.id
_entity.type
_entity.pdbx_description
1 polymer ?
#
loop_
_entity_poly.entity_id
_entity_poly.type
_entity_poly.pdbx_seq_one_letter_code
_entity_poly.pdbx_strand_id
1 'polypeptide(L)'
;MASTIGDMEKGPSNPNQLIIDDAERIHAAEGTVRPLPATPTSLDDPPDGGFTAWSQVIVGHIAFLVSWAYGTSYAVFQLSKPTPTDRSGVMGRLNAALLVLPYGSDFRSPVRCLSDAGHTRLLFAVGSVLVTLGMFTTSLATQYWQILLSQGFCNGIGGGLMFMPAAATVATYFKRKRTMAMAINACGASTGAILYASITQNLTPKIGFPWAVRLNGFITIALCAVGFSLLRPRKIEKRQAPILDLGAFKHPPFVRFSVG
;
A
#
# COMPACT_ATOMS: atom_id res chain seq x y z
N MET A 1 -59.73 -1.33 56.66
CA MET A 1 -58.72 -0.63 57.48
C MET A 1 -57.38 -1.23 57.11
N ALA A 2 -56.62 -0.53 56.24
CA ALA A 2 -55.31 0.08 56.56
C ALA A 2 -54.21 -1.00 56.79
N SER A 3 -53.06 -1.06 56.14
CA SER A 3 -52.24 -0.12 55.36
C SER A 3 -51.13 -0.96 54.67
N THR A 4 -50.80 -0.74 53.39
CA THR A 4 -49.57 -0.05 52.92
C THR A 4 -48.30 -0.92 52.98
N ILE A 5 -47.85 -1.49 51.84
CA ILE A 5 -46.67 -1.06 51.06
C ILE A 5 -45.35 -1.12 51.85
N GLY A 6 -44.40 -1.94 51.40
CA GLY A 6 -42.99 -1.69 51.70
C GLY A 6 -42.06 -2.90 51.77
N ASP A 7 -41.93 -3.68 50.69
CA ASP A 7 -40.76 -4.55 50.51
C ASP A 7 -40.16 -4.29 49.10
N MET A 8 -39.62 -3.08 48.93
CA MET A 8 -38.61 -2.76 47.93
C MET A 8 -37.36 -2.25 48.66
N GLU A 9 -36.19 -2.57 48.08
CA GLU A 9 -34.86 -2.09 48.42
C GLU A 9 -34.21 -2.59 49.72
N LYS A 10 -33.34 -3.59 49.57
CA LYS A 10 -32.02 -3.55 50.21
C LYS A 10 -30.95 -3.48 49.12
N GLY A 11 -30.82 -2.30 48.53
CA GLY A 11 -29.62 -1.92 47.80
C GLY A 11 -28.43 -1.83 48.77
N PRO A 12 -27.20 -2.12 48.33
CA PRO A 12 -26.04 -2.10 49.19
C PRO A 12 -25.84 -0.71 49.80
N SER A 13 -25.98 -0.67 51.12
CA SER A 13 -25.74 0.46 51.99
C SER A 13 -24.23 0.69 52.11
N ASN A 14 -23.68 1.59 51.29
CA ASN A 14 -22.55 2.48 51.60
C ASN A 14 -21.78 2.84 50.29
N PRO A 15 -21.77 4.11 49.85
CA PRO A 15 -21.04 4.55 48.66
C PRO A 15 -19.55 4.21 48.68
N ASN A 16 -18.93 4.16 49.87
CA ASN A 16 -17.51 3.85 50.01
C ASN A 16 -17.21 2.36 49.80
N GLN A 17 -18.16 1.44 50.03
CA GLN A 17 -17.98 0.02 49.77
C GLN A 17 -18.02 -0.29 48.27
N LEU A 18 -18.89 0.38 47.52
CA LEU A 18 -18.94 0.31 46.05
C LEU A 18 -17.62 0.76 45.41
N ILE A 19 -16.99 1.81 45.95
CA ILE A 19 -15.70 2.32 45.46
C ILE A 19 -14.55 1.34 45.76
N ILE A 20 -14.58 0.67 46.91
CA ILE A 20 -13.56 -0.32 47.28
C ILE A 20 -13.72 -1.60 46.44
N ASP A 21 -14.95 -2.08 46.25
CA ASP A 21 -15.23 -3.25 45.41
C ASP A 21 -14.89 -2.99 43.93
N ASP A 22 -15.13 -1.77 43.42
CA ASP A 22 -14.71 -1.39 42.08
C ASP A 22 -13.18 -1.24 41.98
N ALA A 23 -12.51 -0.70 43.00
CA ALA A 23 -11.05 -0.62 43.03
C ALA A 23 -10.38 -2.02 43.07
N GLU A 24 -10.96 -2.96 43.81
CA GLU A 24 -10.47 -4.33 43.91
C GLU A 24 -10.72 -5.11 42.60
N ARG A 25 -11.85 -4.85 41.92
CA ARG A 25 -12.12 -5.35 40.56
C ARG A 25 -11.19 -4.77 39.50
N ILE A 26 -10.80 -3.49 39.60
CA ILE A 26 -9.86 -2.84 38.68
C ILE A 26 -8.45 -3.43 38.88
N HIS A 27 -8.01 -3.67 40.11
CA HIS A 27 -6.72 -4.31 40.38
C HIS A 27 -6.69 -5.81 40.01
N ALA A 28 -7.80 -6.53 40.17
CA ALA A 28 -7.93 -7.91 39.67
C ALA A 28 -7.94 -7.98 38.13
N ALA A 29 -8.46 -6.94 37.45
CA ALA A 29 -8.43 -6.80 35.99
C ALA A 29 -7.05 -6.39 35.45
N GLU A 30 -6.23 -5.66 36.23
CA GLU A 30 -4.84 -5.33 35.86
C GLU A 30 -3.94 -6.58 35.79
N GLY A 31 -4.22 -7.62 36.57
CA GLY A 31 -3.51 -8.91 36.53
C GLY A 31 -3.82 -9.77 35.29
N THR A 32 -4.81 -9.39 34.47
CA THR A 32 -5.21 -10.11 33.25
C THR A 32 -5.07 -9.27 31.97
N VAL A 33 -4.37 -8.13 32.06
CA VAL A 33 -3.88 -7.44 30.86
C VAL A 33 -2.86 -8.36 30.20
N ARG A 34 -3.35 -9.14 29.22
CA ARG A 34 -2.52 -9.84 28.23
C ARG A 34 -1.42 -8.86 27.84
N PRO A 35 -0.13 -9.19 28.01
CA PRO A 35 0.94 -8.30 27.60
C PRO A 35 0.62 -7.88 26.17
N LEU A 36 0.45 -6.56 25.94
CA LEU A 36 0.35 -6.04 24.59
C LEU A 36 1.49 -6.69 23.81
N PRO A 37 1.22 -7.35 22.67
CA PRO A 37 2.23 -8.15 21.99
C PRO A 37 3.47 -7.28 21.85
N ALA A 38 4.57 -7.72 22.48
CA ALA A 38 5.79 -6.95 22.59
C ALA A 38 6.11 -6.35 21.22
N THR A 39 6.23 -5.03 21.18
CA THR A 39 6.69 -4.32 19.98
C THR A 39 7.95 -5.05 19.51
N PRO A 40 7.99 -5.57 18.27
CA PRO A 40 9.14 -6.33 17.81
C PRO A 40 10.38 -5.47 18.03
N THR A 41 11.22 -5.91 18.96
CA THR A 41 12.42 -5.23 19.38
C THR A 41 13.38 -5.29 18.21
N SER A 42 13.33 -4.31 17.31
CA SER A 42 14.41 -4.10 16.36
C SER A 42 15.63 -3.67 17.16
N LEU A 43 16.74 -4.37 17.00
CA LEU A 43 18.00 -4.15 17.74
C LEU A 43 18.63 -2.76 17.57
N ASP A 44 18.07 -1.88 16.72
CA ASP A 44 18.36 -0.44 16.76
C ASP A 44 17.05 0.34 16.74
N ASP A 45 16.98 1.49 17.42
CA ASP A 45 15.90 2.43 17.19
C ASP A 45 15.87 2.88 15.71
N PRO A 46 14.70 3.16 15.12
CA PRO A 46 14.62 3.69 13.76
C PRO A 46 15.45 4.97 13.65
N PRO A 47 16.44 5.03 12.74
CA PRO A 47 17.20 6.23 12.52
C PRO A 47 16.26 7.24 11.87
N ASP A 48 15.68 8.13 12.67
CA ASP A 48 14.76 9.21 12.26
C ASP A 48 15.43 10.28 11.35
N GLY A 49 16.45 9.89 10.59
CA GLY A 49 17.28 10.70 9.70
C GLY A 49 18.49 9.93 9.14
N GLY A 50 19.40 10.68 8.51
CA GLY A 50 20.61 10.13 7.88
C GLY A 50 20.45 9.86 6.37
N PHE A 51 21.58 9.79 5.67
CA PHE A 51 21.61 9.63 4.21
C PHE A 51 20.89 8.36 3.77
N THR A 52 21.03 7.26 4.51
CA THR A 52 20.39 5.97 4.19
C THR A 52 18.87 6.01 4.35
N ALA A 53 18.35 6.71 5.37
CA ALA A 53 16.91 6.85 5.57
C ALA A 53 16.27 7.72 4.47
N TRP A 54 16.90 8.85 4.13
CA TRP A 54 16.45 9.71 3.03
C TRP A 54 16.59 9.06 1.66
N SER A 55 17.63 8.24 1.43
CA SER A 55 17.74 7.47 0.18
C SER A 55 16.59 6.49 0.02
N GLN A 56 16.04 5.92 1.11
CA GLN A 56 14.84 5.09 1.03
C GLN A 56 13.60 5.90 0.65
N VAL A 57 13.48 7.16 1.09
CA VAL A 57 12.39 8.06 0.65
C VAL A 57 12.47 8.26 -0.87
N ILE A 58 13.67 8.44 -1.43
CA ILE A 58 13.83 8.55 -2.89
C ILE A 58 13.40 7.26 -3.59
N VAL A 59 13.76 6.10 -3.05
CA VAL A 59 13.31 4.79 -3.59
C VAL A 59 11.79 4.67 -3.53
N GLY A 60 11.17 5.06 -2.41
CA GLY A 60 9.72 5.08 -2.25
C GLY A 60 9.05 6.03 -3.25
N HIS A 61 9.60 7.22 -3.44
CA HIS A 61 9.14 8.20 -4.42
C HIS A 61 9.21 7.66 -5.84
N ILE A 62 10.32 7.02 -6.24
CA ILE A 62 10.45 6.35 -7.54
C ILE A 62 9.43 5.23 -7.69
N ALA A 63 9.21 4.43 -6.65
CA ALA A 63 8.24 3.34 -6.70
C ALA A 63 6.81 3.88 -6.88
N PHE A 64 6.44 4.95 -6.17
CA PHE A 64 5.16 5.65 -6.38
C PHE A 64 5.05 6.24 -7.78
N LEU A 65 6.11 6.89 -8.25
CA LEU A 65 6.21 7.48 -9.58
C LEU A 65 5.89 6.44 -10.64
N VAL A 66 6.61 5.32 -10.65
CA VAL A 66 6.43 4.30 -11.69
C VAL A 66 5.08 3.58 -11.57
N SER A 67 4.65 3.21 -10.36
CA SER A 67 3.43 2.41 -10.18
C SER A 67 2.14 3.19 -10.45
N TRP A 68 2.04 4.45 -9.98
CA TRP A 68 0.80 5.24 -10.05
C TRP A 68 0.73 6.15 -11.27
N ALA A 69 1.86 6.66 -11.76
CA ALA A 69 1.84 7.68 -12.79
C ALA A 69 1.55 7.17 -14.20
N TYR A 70 2.02 5.97 -14.53
CA TYR A 70 1.84 5.45 -15.87
C TYR A 70 0.35 5.18 -16.17
N GLY A 71 -0.37 4.63 -15.18
CA GLY A 71 -1.81 4.41 -15.27
C GLY A 71 -2.61 5.70 -15.50
N THR A 72 -2.28 6.75 -14.74
CA THR A 72 -2.94 8.06 -14.84
C THR A 72 -2.59 8.80 -16.12
N SER A 73 -1.34 8.74 -16.59
CA SER A 73 -0.91 9.39 -17.83
C SER A 73 -1.61 8.80 -19.06
N TYR A 74 -1.86 7.49 -19.07
CA TYR A 74 -2.57 6.83 -20.15
C TYR A 74 -4.02 7.31 -20.28
N ALA A 75 -4.68 7.64 -19.17
CA ALA A 75 -6.02 8.23 -19.21
C ALA A 75 -6.02 9.56 -19.98
N VAL A 76 -4.95 10.34 -19.89
CA VAL A 76 -4.79 11.60 -20.62
C VAL A 76 -4.62 11.37 -22.13
N PHE A 77 -3.96 10.27 -22.56
CA PHE A 77 -3.92 9.89 -23.98
C PHE A 77 -5.29 9.58 -24.54
N GLN A 78 -6.11 8.90 -23.75
CA GLN A 78 -7.45 8.52 -24.18
C GLN A 78 -8.38 9.73 -24.29
N LEU A 79 -8.12 10.83 -23.58
CA LEU A 79 -8.83 12.10 -23.80
C LEU A 79 -8.48 12.74 -25.14
N SER A 80 -7.26 12.53 -25.64
CA SER A 80 -6.81 13.08 -26.93
C SER A 80 -7.30 12.27 -28.15
N LYS A 81 -7.78 11.04 -27.96
CA LYS A 81 -8.35 10.21 -29.02
C LYS A 81 -9.84 9.93 -28.74
N PRO A 82 -10.77 10.27 -29.64
CA PRO A 82 -12.19 10.00 -29.44
C PRO A 82 -12.43 8.48 -29.48
N THR A 83 -12.30 7.83 -28.34
CA THR A 83 -12.73 6.45 -28.12
C THR A 83 -14.02 6.46 -27.30
N PRO A 84 -14.89 5.45 -27.40
CA PRO A 84 -16.14 5.41 -26.67
C PRO A 84 -15.86 5.57 -25.17
N THR A 85 -16.41 6.65 -24.61
CA THR A 85 -16.09 7.20 -23.29
C THR A 85 -16.15 6.17 -22.16
N ASP A 86 -16.96 5.12 -22.32
CA ASP A 86 -17.18 4.05 -21.35
C ASP A 86 -15.97 3.11 -21.13
N ARG A 87 -15.13 2.91 -22.16
CA ARG A 87 -13.98 2.00 -22.08
C ARG A 87 -12.80 2.59 -21.30
N SER A 88 -12.67 3.91 -21.30
CA SER A 88 -11.55 4.63 -20.67
C SER A 88 -11.49 4.45 -19.14
N GLY A 89 -12.64 4.50 -18.48
CA GLY A 89 -12.74 4.37 -17.02
C GLY A 89 -12.41 2.96 -16.52
N VAL A 90 -12.69 1.92 -17.32
CA VAL A 90 -12.45 0.53 -16.94
C VAL A 90 -10.95 0.24 -16.76
N MET A 91 -10.09 0.79 -17.61
CA MET A 91 -8.64 0.56 -17.54
C MET A 91 -8.02 1.19 -16.29
N GLY A 92 -8.41 2.43 -15.98
CA GLY A 92 -7.95 3.12 -14.77
C GLY A 92 -8.41 2.42 -13.50
N ARG A 93 -9.68 2.01 -13.45
CA ARG A 93 -10.22 1.24 -12.32
C ARG A 93 -9.56 -0.13 -12.17
N LEU A 94 -9.32 -0.84 -13.27
CA LEU A 94 -8.64 -2.14 -13.26
C LEU A 94 -7.19 -2.01 -12.79
N ASN A 95 -6.45 -1.01 -13.28
CA ASN A 95 -5.08 -0.75 -12.85
C ASN A 95 -5.02 -0.38 -11.36
N ALA A 96 -5.89 0.53 -10.90
CA ALA A 96 -5.98 0.90 -9.49
C ALA A 96 -6.36 -0.28 -8.60
N ALA A 97 -7.32 -1.10 -9.05
CA ALA A 97 -7.69 -2.33 -8.36
C ALA A 97 -6.49 -3.28 -8.28
N LEU A 98 -5.80 -3.58 -9.39
CA LEU A 98 -4.69 -4.53 -9.42
C LEU A 98 -3.39 -4.02 -8.78
N LEU A 99 -3.24 -2.71 -8.58
CA LEU A 99 -2.19 -2.12 -7.74
C LEU A 99 -2.45 -2.42 -6.26
N VAL A 100 -3.71 -2.37 -5.83
CA VAL A 100 -4.11 -2.52 -4.43
C VAL A 100 -4.39 -3.98 -4.08
N LEU A 101 -4.95 -4.78 -4.99
CA LEU A 101 -5.36 -6.17 -4.78
C LEU A 101 -4.26 -7.09 -4.23
N PRO A 102 -2.99 -6.97 -4.64
CA PRO A 102 -1.91 -7.75 -4.03
C PRO A 102 -1.67 -7.43 -2.54
N TYR A 103 -2.31 -6.40 -1.97
CA TYR A 103 -2.15 -5.94 -0.59
C TYR A 103 -3.45 -5.59 0.16
N GLY A 104 -4.56 -5.38 -0.55
CA GLY A 104 -5.77 -4.73 -0.05
C GLY A 104 -6.92 -5.66 0.33
N SER A 105 -6.71 -6.96 0.33
CA SER A 105 -7.58 -7.86 1.08
C SER A 105 -6.82 -8.30 2.32
N ASP A 106 -7.48 -8.37 3.46
CA ASP A 106 -6.93 -8.84 4.74
C ASP A 106 -6.43 -10.30 4.72
N PHE A 107 -6.36 -10.92 3.54
CA PHE A 107 -5.41 -11.97 3.27
C PHE A 107 -3.98 -11.41 3.37
N ARG A 108 -3.14 -12.05 4.19
CA ARG A 108 -1.69 -11.91 4.07
C ARG A 108 -1.29 -12.44 2.69
N SER A 109 -1.41 -11.59 1.68
CA SER A 109 -1.07 -11.90 0.30
C SER A 109 0.32 -12.51 0.28
N PRO A 110 0.57 -13.53 -0.57
CA PRO A 110 1.89 -14.16 -0.67
C PRO A 110 2.99 -13.12 -0.87
N VAL A 111 2.68 -11.98 -1.49
CA VAL A 111 3.58 -10.83 -1.64
C VAL A 111 3.95 -10.20 -0.30
N ARG A 112 2.99 -10.00 0.61
CA ARG A 112 3.23 -9.45 1.95
C ARG A 112 4.05 -10.42 2.80
N CYS A 113 3.77 -11.72 2.70
CA CYS A 113 4.55 -12.75 3.38
C CYS A 113 6.00 -12.78 2.86
N LEU A 114 6.18 -12.73 1.54
CA LEU A 114 7.49 -12.73 0.91
C LEU A 114 8.29 -11.46 1.24
N SER A 115 7.61 -10.31 1.34
CA SER A 115 8.21 -9.06 1.81
C SER A 115 8.63 -9.16 3.29
N ASP A 116 7.77 -9.70 4.14
CA ASP A 116 8.09 -9.92 5.57
C ASP A 116 9.20 -10.98 5.75
N ALA A 117 9.34 -11.94 4.84
CA ALA A 117 10.43 -12.92 4.81
C ALA A 117 11.79 -12.34 4.36
N GLY A 118 11.88 -11.03 4.13
CA GLY A 118 13.13 -10.34 3.77
C GLY A 118 13.45 -10.33 2.27
N HIS A 119 12.54 -10.79 1.41
CA HIS A 119 12.75 -10.83 -0.05
C HIS A 119 12.30 -9.53 -0.75
N THR A 120 12.35 -8.39 -0.06
CA THR A 120 11.96 -7.06 -0.56
C THR A 120 12.69 -6.69 -1.87
N ARG A 121 13.99 -7.01 -2.00
CA ARG A 121 14.76 -6.72 -3.22
C ARG A 121 14.30 -7.55 -4.41
N LEU A 122 13.93 -8.81 -4.17
CA LEU A 122 13.40 -9.70 -5.22
C LEU A 122 12.04 -9.19 -5.70
N LEU A 123 11.16 -8.80 -4.78
CA LEU A 123 9.86 -8.22 -5.13
C LEU A 123 9.99 -6.94 -5.96
N PHE A 124 10.93 -6.07 -5.60
CA PHE A 124 11.22 -4.85 -6.35
C PHE A 124 11.74 -5.18 -7.76
N ALA A 125 12.67 -6.14 -7.89
CA ALA A 125 13.21 -6.56 -9.18
C ALA A 125 12.12 -7.18 -10.08
N VAL A 126 11.34 -8.13 -9.56
CA VAL A 126 10.24 -8.77 -10.31
C VAL A 126 9.19 -7.74 -10.71
N GLY A 127 8.81 -6.85 -9.80
CA GLY A 127 7.87 -5.76 -10.09
C GLY A 127 8.38 -4.82 -11.19
N SER A 128 9.66 -4.43 -11.14
CA SER A 128 10.27 -3.57 -12.15
C SER A 128 10.31 -4.21 -13.54
N VAL A 129 10.62 -5.50 -13.63
CA VAL A 129 10.60 -6.25 -14.89
C VAL A 129 9.17 -6.31 -15.44
N LEU A 130 8.18 -6.59 -14.59
CA LEU A 130 6.80 -6.75 -15.01
C LEU A 130 6.17 -5.42 -15.48
N VAL A 131 6.48 -4.31 -14.80
CA VAL A 131 6.06 -2.97 -15.23
C VAL A 131 6.70 -2.61 -16.57
N THR A 132 8.01 -2.82 -16.69
CA THR A 132 8.76 -2.55 -17.92
C THR A 132 8.21 -3.36 -19.10
N LEU A 133 7.98 -4.66 -18.89
CA LEU A 133 7.38 -5.54 -19.89
C LEU A 133 5.98 -5.06 -20.28
N GLY A 134 5.18 -4.62 -19.31
CA GLY A 134 3.87 -4.00 -19.54
C GLY A 134 3.98 -2.80 -20.48
N MET A 135 4.92 -1.88 -20.24
CA MET A 135 5.12 -0.71 -21.10
C MET A 135 5.56 -1.07 -22.52
N PHE A 136 6.52 -1.97 -22.69
CA PHE A 136 6.97 -2.40 -24.03
C PHE A 136 5.90 -3.17 -24.78
N THR A 137 5.12 -4.00 -24.10
CA THR A 137 4.00 -4.74 -24.72
C THR A 137 2.89 -3.77 -25.14
N THR A 138 2.62 -2.73 -24.34
CA THR A 138 1.70 -1.65 -24.72
C THR A 138 2.15 -0.90 -25.98
N SER A 139 3.46 -0.71 -26.19
CA SER A 139 3.97 -0.10 -27.44
C SER A 139 3.64 -0.92 -28.70
N LEU A 140 3.47 -2.24 -28.58
CA LEU A 140 3.20 -3.15 -29.70
C LEU A 140 1.71 -3.51 -29.80
N ALA A 141 0.90 -3.07 -28.87
CA ALA A 141 -0.51 -3.42 -28.80
C ALA A 141 -1.30 -2.72 -29.92
N THR A 142 -2.00 -3.52 -30.72
CA THR A 142 -2.90 -3.05 -31.79
C THR A 142 -4.37 -3.17 -31.39
N GLN A 143 -4.67 -4.07 -30.46
CA GLN A 143 -6.02 -4.34 -29.97
C GLN A 143 -6.23 -3.81 -28.55
N TYR A 144 -7.44 -3.34 -28.26
CA TYR A 144 -7.80 -2.82 -26.94
C TYR A 144 -7.57 -3.83 -25.80
N TRP A 145 -7.86 -5.12 -26.05
CA TRP A 145 -7.68 -6.18 -25.05
C TRP A 145 -6.19 -6.38 -24.67
N GLN A 146 -5.27 -6.17 -25.61
CA GLN A 146 -3.82 -6.28 -25.37
C GLN A 146 -3.33 -5.14 -24.48
N ILE A 147 -3.88 -3.94 -24.67
CA ILE A 147 -3.63 -2.78 -23.81
C ILE A 147 -4.19 -3.05 -22.40
N LEU A 148 -5.39 -3.62 -22.31
CA LEU A 148 -6.02 -4.01 -21.04
C LEU A 148 -5.17 -5.00 -20.25
N LEU A 149 -4.65 -6.05 -20.89
CA LEU A 149 -3.73 -6.98 -20.23
C LEU A 149 -2.43 -6.29 -19.81
N SER A 150 -1.78 -5.58 -20.72
CA SER A 150 -0.44 -5.05 -20.47
C SER A 150 -0.46 -3.95 -19.40
N GLN A 151 -1.44 -3.04 -19.47
CA GLN A 151 -1.56 -1.90 -18.57
C GLN A 151 -2.36 -2.24 -17.29
N GLY A 152 -3.41 -3.04 -17.42
CA GLY A 152 -4.21 -3.47 -16.27
C GLY A 152 -3.46 -4.51 -15.45
N PHE A 153 -3.16 -5.67 -16.06
CA PHE A 153 -2.56 -6.80 -15.36
C PHE A 153 -1.06 -6.63 -15.12
N CYS A 154 -0.24 -6.49 -16.17
CA CYS A 154 1.22 -6.44 -15.96
C CYS A 154 1.64 -5.21 -15.15
N ASN A 155 1.19 -4.02 -15.52
CA ASN A 155 1.54 -2.81 -14.77
C ASN A 155 0.84 -2.73 -13.40
N GLY A 156 -0.40 -3.23 -13.24
CA GLY A 156 -1.08 -3.26 -11.94
C GLY A 156 -0.38 -4.21 -10.95
N ILE A 157 -0.18 -5.47 -11.34
CA ILE A 157 0.49 -6.47 -10.50
C ILE A 157 1.95 -6.06 -10.25
N GLY A 158 2.67 -5.64 -11.28
CA GLY A 158 4.07 -5.23 -11.17
C GLY A 158 4.24 -4.00 -10.29
N GLY A 159 3.34 -3.02 -10.46
CA GLY A 159 3.33 -1.82 -9.64
C GLY A 159 3.02 -2.11 -8.18
N GLY A 160 2.07 -3.01 -7.88
CA GLY A 160 1.73 -3.43 -6.52
C GLY A 160 2.86 -4.20 -5.85
N LEU A 161 3.53 -5.09 -6.58
CA LEU A 161 4.70 -5.84 -6.11
C LEU A 161 5.87 -4.93 -5.71
N MET A 162 6.03 -3.78 -6.37
CA MET A 162 7.15 -2.86 -6.15
C MET A 162 6.84 -1.73 -5.15
N PHE A 163 5.69 -1.08 -5.29
CA PHE A 163 5.27 0.08 -4.48
C PHE A 163 5.20 -0.26 -3.00
N MET A 164 4.58 -1.38 -2.68
CA MET A 164 4.23 -1.72 -1.32
C MET A 164 5.42 -2.14 -0.44
N PRO A 165 6.37 -2.99 -0.89
CA PRO A 165 7.57 -3.25 -0.10
C PRO A 165 8.46 -2.00 0.01
N ALA A 166 8.46 -1.11 -0.99
CA ALA A 166 9.15 0.17 -0.90
C ALA A 166 8.52 1.09 0.16
N ALA A 167 7.19 1.24 0.16
CA ALA A 167 6.47 2.02 1.16
C ALA A 167 6.61 1.43 2.58
N ALA A 168 6.55 0.11 2.71
CA ALA A 168 6.80 -0.57 3.98
C ALA A 168 8.22 -0.33 4.48
N THR A 169 9.22 -0.37 3.59
CA THR A 169 10.62 -0.06 3.94
C THR A 169 10.74 1.39 4.41
N VAL A 170 10.17 2.38 3.72
CA VAL A 170 10.25 3.78 4.20
C VAL A 170 9.60 3.94 5.58
N ALA A 171 8.46 3.29 5.82
CA ALA A 171 7.78 3.34 7.10
C ALA A 171 8.58 2.73 8.27
N THR A 172 9.57 1.87 8.01
CA THR A 172 10.41 1.26 9.05
C THR A 172 11.66 2.06 9.40
N TYR A 173 12.08 2.98 8.51
CA TYR A 173 13.19 3.90 8.79
C TYR A 173 12.77 5.11 9.63
N PHE A 174 11.50 5.53 9.55
CA PHE A 174 11.01 6.72 10.26
C PHE A 174 9.92 6.39 11.28
N LYS A 175 10.05 6.91 12.49
CA LYS A 175 9.05 6.88 13.57
C LYS A 175 8.43 8.25 13.77
N ARG A 176 9.23 9.28 14.07
CA ARG A 176 8.73 10.65 14.32
C ARG A 176 8.39 11.42 13.05
N LYS A 177 9.17 11.23 11.97
CA LYS A 177 8.98 11.92 10.67
C LYS A 177 8.27 11.06 9.61
N ARG A 178 7.63 9.97 10.03
CA ARG A 178 7.01 8.99 9.14
C ARG A 178 5.98 9.60 8.19
N THR A 179 5.10 10.47 8.69
CA THR A 179 4.05 11.10 7.88
C THR A 179 4.65 11.98 6.79
N MET A 180 5.69 12.75 7.11
CA MET A 180 6.38 13.61 6.13
C MET A 180 7.08 12.76 5.06
N ALA A 181 7.81 11.71 5.47
CA ALA A 181 8.47 10.79 4.54
C ALA A 181 7.46 10.10 3.60
N MET A 182 6.32 9.67 4.14
CA MET A 182 5.25 9.06 3.34
C MET A 182 4.55 10.05 2.42
N ALA A 183 4.38 11.31 2.84
CA ALA A 183 3.83 12.36 1.98
C ALA A 183 4.77 12.64 0.79
N ILE A 184 6.07 12.75 1.02
CA ILE A 184 7.07 12.93 -0.05
C ILE A 184 7.04 11.75 -1.04
N ASN A 185 6.89 10.52 -0.53
CA ASN A 185 6.71 9.35 -1.39
C ASN A 185 5.44 9.48 -2.25
N ALA A 186 4.31 9.86 -1.64
CA ALA A 186 3.04 10.01 -2.33
C ALA A 186 3.09 11.10 -3.43
N CYS A 187 3.86 12.17 -3.24
CA CYS A 187 4.12 13.18 -4.28
C CYS A 187 4.79 12.62 -5.53
N GLY A 188 5.40 11.43 -5.46
CA GLY A 188 5.98 10.73 -6.62
C GLY A 188 4.95 10.41 -7.69
N ALA A 189 3.72 10.08 -7.29
CA ALA A 189 2.63 9.80 -8.23
C ALA A 189 2.34 10.99 -9.15
N SER A 190 2.25 12.20 -8.58
CA SER A 190 2.03 13.44 -9.34
C SER A 190 3.22 13.79 -10.23
N THR A 191 4.44 13.65 -9.70
CA THR A 191 5.68 13.95 -10.45
C THR A 191 5.79 13.06 -11.67
N GLY A 192 5.51 11.76 -11.52
CA GLY A 192 5.51 10.82 -12.64
C GLY A 192 4.39 11.11 -13.63
N ALA A 193 3.21 11.52 -13.17
CA ALA A 193 2.08 11.76 -14.05
C ALA A 193 2.40 12.91 -15.01
N ILE A 194 3.02 13.97 -14.49
CA ILE A 194 3.53 15.08 -15.30
C ILE A 194 4.63 14.59 -16.25
N LEU A 195 5.59 13.81 -15.77
CA LEU A 195 6.70 13.30 -16.59
C LEU A 195 6.21 12.46 -17.78
N TYR A 196 5.45 11.38 -17.52
CA TYR A 196 4.97 10.47 -18.55
C TYR A 196 3.92 11.11 -19.46
N ALA A 197 3.01 11.94 -18.92
CA ALA A 197 2.06 12.66 -19.76
C ALA A 197 2.77 13.67 -20.66
N SER A 198 3.74 14.43 -20.14
CA SER A 198 4.49 15.42 -20.94
C SER A 198 5.24 14.77 -22.09
N ILE A 199 5.97 13.68 -21.83
CA ILE A 199 6.68 12.93 -22.87
C ILE A 199 5.68 12.49 -23.92
N THR A 200 4.63 11.82 -23.50
CA THR A 200 3.74 11.18 -24.46
C THR A 200 2.90 12.23 -25.21
N GLN A 201 2.55 13.38 -24.62
CA GLN A 201 1.75 14.42 -25.30
C GLN A 201 2.59 15.17 -26.32
N ASN A 202 3.84 15.50 -25.98
CA ASN A 202 4.73 16.25 -26.86
C ASN A 202 5.36 15.38 -27.96
N LEU A 203 5.61 14.09 -27.68
CA LEU A 203 6.28 13.19 -28.62
C LEU A 203 5.31 12.41 -29.50
N THR A 204 4.10 12.08 -29.03
CA THR A 204 3.10 11.40 -29.87
C THR A 204 2.88 12.07 -31.24
N PRO A 205 2.73 13.41 -31.36
CA PRO A 205 2.56 14.04 -32.67
C PRO A 205 3.82 14.05 -33.56
N LYS A 206 5.02 13.87 -32.98
CA LYS A 206 6.30 13.95 -33.72
C LYS A 206 6.83 12.60 -34.17
N ILE A 207 6.82 11.61 -33.28
CA ILE A 207 7.47 10.30 -33.47
C ILE A 207 6.47 9.13 -33.40
N GLY A 208 5.19 9.42 -33.18
CA GLY A 208 4.12 8.43 -33.05
C GLY A 208 4.03 7.81 -31.66
N PHE A 209 2.86 7.23 -31.39
CA PHE A 209 2.51 6.63 -30.11
C PHE A 209 3.45 5.49 -29.67
N PRO A 210 3.80 4.50 -30.53
CA PRO A 210 4.65 3.38 -30.11
C PRO A 210 6.02 3.83 -29.59
N TRP A 211 6.64 4.80 -30.26
CA TRP A 211 7.97 5.28 -29.90
C TRP A 211 7.97 6.13 -28.63
N ALA A 212 6.91 6.92 -28.40
CA ALA A 212 6.72 7.66 -27.15
C ALA A 212 6.60 6.72 -25.94
N VAL A 213 5.86 5.62 -26.07
CA VAL A 213 5.72 4.61 -24.99
C VAL A 213 7.04 3.89 -24.72
N ARG A 214 7.84 3.58 -25.75
CA ARG A 214 9.17 2.98 -25.58
C ARG A 214 10.12 3.88 -24.79
N LEU A 215 10.07 5.19 -25.04
CA LEU A 215 10.86 6.16 -24.28
C LEU A 215 10.48 6.18 -22.79
N ASN A 216 9.18 6.13 -22.47
CA ASN A 216 8.74 5.97 -21.08
C ASN A 216 9.26 4.67 -20.47
N GLY A 217 9.28 3.58 -21.25
CA GLY A 217 9.87 2.30 -20.84
C GLY A 217 11.36 2.42 -20.49
N PHE A 218 12.16 3.08 -21.34
CA PHE A 218 13.59 3.31 -21.07
C PHE A 218 13.83 4.17 -19.83
N ILE A 219 13.04 5.23 -19.64
CA ILE A 219 13.10 6.08 -18.44
C ILE A 219 12.73 5.28 -17.20
N THR A 220 11.70 4.43 -17.29
CA THR A 220 11.27 3.55 -16.21
C THR A 220 12.38 2.57 -15.82
N ILE A 221 13.06 1.95 -16.78
CA ILE A 221 14.21 1.08 -16.51
C ILE A 221 15.29 1.84 -15.75
N ALA A 222 15.65 3.05 -16.20
CA ALA A 222 16.67 3.86 -15.54
C ALA A 222 16.28 4.21 -14.09
N LEU A 223 15.04 4.64 -13.88
CA LEU A 223 14.51 4.94 -12.55
C LEU A 223 14.47 3.70 -11.65
N CYS A 224 14.00 2.56 -12.16
CA CYS A 224 13.98 1.30 -11.42
C CYS A 224 15.39 0.80 -11.10
N ALA A 225 16.37 0.97 -11.99
CA ALA A 225 17.76 0.61 -11.72
C ALA A 225 18.35 1.45 -10.57
N VAL A 226 18.10 2.77 -10.58
CA VAL A 226 18.48 3.67 -9.48
C VAL A 226 17.77 3.24 -8.19
N GLY A 227 16.46 3.01 -8.23
CA GLY A 227 15.68 2.54 -7.09
C GLY A 227 16.20 1.22 -6.50
N PHE A 228 16.52 0.25 -7.34
CA PHE A 228 17.06 -1.04 -6.91
C PHE A 228 18.46 -0.92 -6.29
N SER A 229 19.30 -0.03 -6.81
CA SER A 229 20.65 0.22 -6.27
C SER A 229 20.62 0.90 -4.89
N LEU A 230 19.64 1.76 -4.65
CA LEU A 230 19.47 2.51 -3.41
C LEU A 230 18.64 1.76 -2.36
N LEU A 231 17.87 0.74 -2.77
CA LEU A 231 17.00 -0.02 -1.88
C LEU A 231 17.81 -0.81 -0.84
N ARG A 232 17.63 -0.46 0.43
CA ARG A 232 18.25 -1.14 1.57
C ARG A 232 17.15 -1.60 2.53
N PRO A 233 16.66 -2.85 2.38
CA PRO A 233 15.63 -3.38 3.28
C PRO A 233 16.20 -3.53 4.68
N ARG A 234 15.47 -3.03 5.68
CA ARG A 234 15.78 -3.32 7.08
C ARG A 234 15.14 -4.65 7.45
N LYS A 235 15.93 -5.61 7.92
CA LYS A 235 15.40 -6.87 8.47
C LYS A 235 14.68 -6.54 9.77
N ILE A 236 13.36 -6.69 9.78
CA ILE A 236 12.57 -6.72 11.01
C ILE A 236 12.19 -8.17 11.19
N GLU A 237 12.67 -8.79 12.27
CA GLU A 237 12.17 -10.10 12.68
C GLU A 237 10.72 -9.95 13.12
N LYS A 238 9.80 -10.15 12.18
CA LYS A 238 8.38 -10.32 12.51
C LYS A 238 8.13 -11.81 12.67
N ARG A 239 7.57 -12.18 13.83
CA ARG A 239 7.10 -13.53 14.11
C ARG A 239 6.18 -13.99 12.97
N GLN A 240 6.53 -15.14 12.38
CA GLN A 240 5.74 -15.76 11.32
C GLN A 240 4.34 -16.07 11.86
N ALA A 241 3.34 -15.28 11.45
CA ALA A 241 1.94 -15.58 11.66
C ALA A 241 1.42 -16.45 10.50
N PRO A 242 0.43 -17.33 10.76
CA PRO A 242 -0.06 -18.28 9.76
C PRO A 242 -0.57 -17.61 8.48
N ILE A 243 -0.43 -18.32 7.37
CA ILE A 243 -0.68 -17.84 5.98
C ILE A 243 -2.17 -17.54 5.75
N LEU A 244 -3.06 -18.19 6.51
CA LEU A 244 -4.49 -17.89 6.56
C LEU A 244 -4.88 -17.56 8.00
N ASP A 245 -5.26 -16.31 8.25
CA ASP A 245 -6.02 -15.94 9.43
C ASP A 245 -7.50 -15.79 9.06
N LEU A 246 -8.20 -16.93 9.02
CA LEU A 246 -9.65 -16.99 8.80
C LEU A 246 -10.44 -16.27 9.92
N GLY A 247 -9.77 -15.82 10.99
CA GLY A 247 -10.34 -14.98 12.04
C GLY A 247 -10.69 -13.56 11.56
N ALA A 248 -10.03 -13.05 10.52
CA ALA A 248 -10.30 -11.71 9.98
C ALA A 248 -11.75 -11.57 9.49
N PHE A 249 -12.30 -12.61 8.83
CA PHE A 249 -13.68 -12.65 8.33
C PHE A 249 -14.75 -12.62 9.42
N LYS A 250 -14.39 -12.82 10.69
CA LYS A 250 -15.33 -12.69 11.81
C LYS A 250 -15.58 -11.24 12.24
N HIS A 251 -14.82 -10.27 11.73
CA HIS A 251 -15.00 -8.86 12.11
C HIS A 251 -16.07 -8.17 11.24
N PRO A 252 -17.21 -7.76 11.81
CA PRO A 252 -18.32 -7.11 11.08
C PRO A 252 -17.96 -5.83 10.31
N PRO A 253 -17.06 -4.94 10.79
CA PRO A 253 -16.65 -3.79 9.99
C PRO A 253 -15.77 -4.17 8.80
N PHE A 254 -15.02 -5.27 8.89
CA PHE A 254 -14.16 -5.77 7.82
C PHE A 254 -14.96 -6.35 6.65
N VAL A 255 -16.03 -7.10 6.93
CA VAL A 255 -16.95 -7.60 5.89
C VAL A 255 -17.65 -6.44 5.17
N ARG A 256 -18.04 -5.39 5.90
CA ARG A 256 -18.68 -4.21 5.31
C ARG A 256 -17.75 -3.37 4.44
N PHE A 257 -16.46 -3.32 4.75
CA PHE A 257 -15.45 -2.66 3.91
C PHE A 257 -15.13 -3.48 2.65
N SER A 258 -15.11 -4.81 2.75
CA SER A 258 -14.75 -5.70 1.63
C SER A 258 -15.88 -5.89 0.60
N VAL A 259 -17.14 -5.69 1.02
CA VAL A 259 -18.34 -5.80 0.17
C VAL A 259 -18.77 -4.45 -0.40
N GLY A 260 -18.12 -3.35 0.03
CA GLY A 260 -18.39 -1.98 -0.41
C GLY A 260 -18.08 -1.73 -1.88
#